data_AF-A0A813N6D2-F1
#
_entry.id   AF-A0A813N6D2-F1
#
_cell.length_a   1.000
_cell.length_b   1.000
_cell.length_c   1.000
_cell.angle_alpha   90.00
_cell.angle_beta   90.00
_cell.angle_gamma   90.00
#
_symmetry.space_group_name_H-M   'P 1'
#
loop_
_entity.id
_entity.type
_entity.pdbx_description
1 polymer ?
#
loop_
_entity_poly.entity_id
_entity_poly.type
_entity_poly.pdbx_seq_one_letter_code
_entity_poly.pdbx_strand_id
1 'polypeptide(L)'
;MGAVCISSKSNPVIANTTKNEIKLKPTIPSRRSNTDKPWFDIQYHDKDCTRIMKPNEIKSMMLKPPNAINKTDLNRILGSLIGLALGDALGAHVEFRPYQYLCEHPVSDLQEGGTWGLALGDALGAHVEFRPYQYLCEHPVSDLQEGGTWGLIKGQFTDDTSMALCLATSLVVCRDFQAYDQLVRYKWWYRHGYMSSTGECFDIGAATRQSVLEFEERQKKFSIKHNIPYRDMDFLDDQSILSQFNVYCSDPGAAGNGGLMRLTPVPLFFHKDPAKAVEYSGISGKITHGDKRVYDACRFYGSLIVAALLGESKNELLDKHFYQKHISWFGNESLHEDIKKIAEGSYHNKKKGYVDGIRGKGFVVDSLEAALWAFSIDEGKFETGALAAVNLGDDTDTTAAIYGQLAGAYYGYDKLPKKWIDQVYAKEFITCLSEWIVYEGDNWFQNNSSSDTRL
;
A
#
# COMPACT_ATOMS: atom_id res chain seq x y z
N MET A 1 37.95 11.13 -48.42
CA MET A 1 37.71 10.45 -49.72
C MET A 1 36.32 9.82 -49.62
N GLY A 2 35.24 10.53 -49.98
CA GLY A 2 34.74 10.72 -51.35
C GLY A 2 33.67 9.63 -51.62
N ALA A 3 32.40 9.85 -51.27
CA ALA A 3 31.34 10.45 -52.08
C ALA A 3 31.03 9.71 -53.39
N VAL A 4 29.82 9.14 -53.49
CA VAL A 4 29.09 9.02 -54.76
C VAL A 4 27.64 9.47 -54.53
N CYS A 5 27.35 10.65 -55.04
CA CYS A 5 26.01 11.17 -55.30
C CYS A 5 25.54 10.63 -56.66
N ILE A 6 24.27 10.23 -56.77
CA ILE A 6 23.50 10.48 -58.00
C ILE A 6 22.12 11.00 -57.59
N SER A 7 21.89 12.26 -57.93
CA SER A 7 20.62 12.97 -57.86
C SER A 7 19.71 12.61 -59.03
N SER A 8 18.39 12.64 -58.85
CA SER A 8 17.55 13.40 -59.77
C SER A 8 16.22 13.80 -59.10
N LYS A 9 15.84 15.06 -59.34
CA LYS A 9 14.65 15.74 -58.83
C LYS A 9 13.42 15.44 -59.70
N SER A 10 12.24 15.35 -59.10
CA SER A 10 11.01 16.03 -59.57
C SER A 10 9.83 15.83 -58.59
N ASN A 11 9.29 16.94 -58.09
CA ASN A 11 7.97 17.07 -57.45
C ASN A 11 6.94 17.49 -58.54
N PRO A 12 5.63 17.59 -58.27
CA PRO A 12 4.68 16.63 -57.69
C PRO A 12 3.40 16.51 -58.57
N VAL A 13 2.58 15.47 -58.40
CA VAL A 13 1.19 15.50 -58.89
C VAL A 13 0.25 14.94 -57.81
N ILE A 14 -0.67 15.82 -57.41
CA ILE A 14 -1.76 15.60 -56.47
C ILE A 14 -2.83 14.76 -57.18
N ALA A 15 -3.23 13.65 -56.56
CA ALA A 15 -4.48 12.96 -56.89
C ALA A 15 -5.22 12.61 -55.60
N ASN A 16 -6.29 13.35 -55.36
CA ASN A 16 -7.29 13.14 -54.32
C ASN A 16 -7.93 11.75 -54.46
N THR A 17 -7.80 10.92 -53.43
CA THR A 17 -8.85 9.94 -53.10
C THR A 17 -9.17 10.03 -51.61
N THR A 18 -10.42 10.40 -51.36
CA THR A 18 -11.09 10.59 -50.07
C THR A 18 -10.98 9.36 -49.17
N LYS A 19 -10.19 9.46 -48.08
CA LYS A 19 -10.36 8.63 -46.90
C LYS A 19 -11.40 9.28 -45.99
N ASN A 20 -12.53 8.61 -45.81
CA ASN A 20 -13.46 8.88 -44.72
C ASN A 20 -12.76 8.54 -43.39
N GLU A 21 -12.09 9.52 -42.79
CA GLU A 21 -11.69 9.45 -41.40
C GLU A 21 -12.90 9.72 -40.52
N ILE A 22 -13.36 8.68 -39.82
CA ILE A 22 -14.27 8.80 -38.70
C ILE A 22 -13.51 9.53 -37.59
N LYS A 23 -13.69 10.86 -37.50
CA LYS A 23 -13.27 11.67 -36.36
C LYS A 23 -14.15 11.32 -35.16
N LEU A 24 -13.75 10.33 -34.36
CA LEU A 24 -14.19 10.24 -32.98
C LEU A 24 -13.44 11.32 -32.18
N LYS A 25 -14.06 12.49 -32.01
CA LYS A 25 -13.67 13.41 -30.95
C LYS A 25 -14.07 12.78 -29.62
N PRO A 26 -13.15 12.51 -28.68
CA PRO A 26 -13.55 12.27 -27.31
C PRO A 26 -14.00 13.62 -26.74
N THR A 27 -15.30 13.81 -26.57
CA THR A 27 -15.83 14.84 -25.68
C THR A 27 -15.56 14.42 -24.25
N ILE A 28 -14.52 14.97 -23.65
CA ILE A 28 -14.22 14.85 -22.21
C ILE A 28 -15.29 15.67 -21.46
N PRO A 29 -16.01 15.09 -20.48
CA PRO A 29 -16.89 15.87 -19.61
C PRO A 29 -16.06 16.84 -18.78
N SER A 30 -16.46 18.11 -18.73
CA SER A 30 -15.82 19.15 -17.94
C SER A 30 -15.69 18.73 -16.46
N ARG A 31 -14.46 18.64 -15.94
CA ARG A 31 -14.17 18.50 -14.50
C ARG A 31 -14.72 19.74 -13.77
N ARG A 32 -15.91 19.62 -13.20
CA ARG A 32 -16.36 20.49 -12.10
C ARG A 32 -15.84 19.90 -10.80
N SER A 33 -15.35 20.77 -9.92
CA SER A 33 -14.97 20.53 -8.53
C SER A 33 -15.76 19.40 -7.87
N ASN A 34 -15.12 18.25 -7.69
CA ASN A 34 -15.72 17.04 -7.11
C ASN A 34 -15.30 16.85 -5.64
N THR A 35 -14.91 17.93 -4.96
CA THR A 35 -14.45 17.92 -3.55
C THR A 35 -15.58 17.68 -2.55
N ASP A 36 -16.84 17.75 -2.97
CA ASP A 36 -18.02 17.62 -2.10
C ASP A 36 -18.77 16.30 -2.28
N LYS A 37 -18.26 15.38 -3.12
CA LYS A 37 -18.92 14.09 -3.33
C LYS A 37 -18.36 13.04 -2.36
N PRO A 38 -19.22 12.32 -1.61
CA PRO A 38 -18.77 11.22 -0.76
C PRO A 38 -17.92 10.25 -1.58
N TRP A 39 -16.87 9.67 -0.97
CA TRP A 39 -15.99 8.63 -1.54
C TRP A 39 -16.73 7.61 -2.43
N PHE A 40 -17.97 7.30 -2.07
CA PHE A 40 -18.89 6.42 -2.79
C PHE A 40 -19.23 6.89 -4.22
N ASP A 41 -19.46 8.17 -4.49
CA ASP A 41 -19.90 8.62 -5.81
C ASP A 41 -18.80 8.46 -6.88
N ILE A 42 -17.52 8.41 -6.48
CA ILE A 42 -16.40 8.15 -7.39
C ILE A 42 -16.33 6.65 -7.75
N GLN A 43 -16.61 5.76 -6.78
CA GLN A 43 -16.61 4.30 -7.03
C GLN A 43 -17.92 3.77 -7.63
N TYR A 44 -19.04 4.47 -7.49
CA TYR A 44 -20.37 3.98 -7.92
C TYR A 44 -20.80 4.38 -9.34
N HIS A 45 -20.14 5.37 -9.96
CA HIS A 45 -20.58 5.88 -11.27
C HIS A 45 -19.97 5.17 -12.48
N ASP A 46 -19.01 4.27 -12.29
CA ASP A 46 -18.61 3.35 -13.34
C ASP A 46 -19.55 2.12 -13.36
N LYS A 47 -20.19 1.88 -14.51
CA LYS A 47 -21.13 0.76 -14.69
C LYS A 47 -20.44 -0.59 -14.45
N ASP A 48 -19.12 -0.66 -14.58
CA ASP A 48 -18.36 -1.86 -14.29
C ASP A 48 -18.04 -2.04 -12.78
N CYS A 49 -17.88 -0.96 -12.00
CA CYS A 49 -17.66 -1.06 -10.55
C CYS A 49 -18.88 -1.61 -9.78
N THR A 50 -20.10 -1.37 -10.27
CA THR A 50 -21.33 -1.96 -9.70
C THR A 50 -21.42 -3.49 -9.84
N ARG A 51 -20.55 -4.11 -10.65
CA ARG A 51 -20.44 -5.58 -10.80
C ARG A 51 -19.39 -6.21 -9.89
N ILE A 52 -18.43 -5.43 -9.41
CA ILE A 52 -17.23 -5.93 -8.72
C ILE A 52 -17.51 -6.16 -7.24
N MET A 53 -18.35 -5.33 -6.63
CA MET A 53 -18.87 -5.56 -5.29
C MET A 53 -20.38 -5.70 -5.35
N LYS A 54 -20.95 -6.63 -4.58
CA LYS A 54 -22.39 -6.55 -4.32
C LYS A 54 -22.62 -5.21 -3.60
N PRO A 55 -23.44 -4.28 -4.11
CA PRO A 55 -23.71 -2.99 -3.46
C PRO A 55 -24.17 -3.12 -1.99
N ASN A 56 -24.61 -4.31 -1.60
CA ASN A 56 -24.99 -4.66 -0.24
C ASN A 56 -23.80 -4.88 0.72
N GLU A 57 -22.63 -5.33 0.24
CA GLU A 57 -21.45 -5.59 1.08
C GLU A 57 -20.87 -4.29 1.63
N ILE A 58 -20.59 -3.30 0.77
CA ILE A 58 -20.13 -1.97 1.22
C ILE A 58 -21.18 -1.30 2.11
N LYS A 59 -22.45 -1.32 1.70
CA LYS A 59 -23.53 -0.74 2.51
C LYS A 59 -23.63 -1.41 3.88
N SER A 60 -23.40 -2.71 3.97
CA SER A 60 -23.36 -3.43 5.24
C SER A 60 -22.13 -3.11 6.08
N MET A 61 -20.97 -2.90 5.45
CA MET A 61 -19.74 -2.49 6.14
C MET A 61 -19.79 -1.05 6.61
N MET A 62 -20.59 -0.18 6.00
CA MET A 62 -20.88 1.17 6.50
C MET A 62 -21.84 1.19 7.69
N LEU A 63 -22.50 0.06 7.99
CA LEU A 63 -23.24 -0.07 9.23
C LEU A 63 -22.25 -0.35 10.35
N LYS A 64 -22.56 0.16 11.54
CA LYS A 64 -21.82 -0.20 12.73
C LYS A 64 -21.99 -1.69 13.02
N PRO A 65 -20.93 -2.37 13.49
CA PRO A 65 -21.06 -3.74 13.94
C PRO A 65 -22.08 -3.84 15.09
N PRO A 66 -22.74 -5.00 15.24
CA PRO A 66 -23.92 -5.15 16.09
C PRO A 66 -23.62 -5.06 17.60
N ASN A 67 -22.37 -5.25 18.02
CA ASN A 67 -21.97 -5.32 19.43
C ASN A 67 -20.99 -4.21 19.83
N ALA A 68 -20.87 -4.00 21.15
CA ALA A 68 -19.86 -3.10 21.70
C ALA A 68 -18.45 -3.62 21.40
N ILE A 69 -17.60 -2.72 20.89
CA ILE A 69 -16.21 -2.99 20.55
C ILE A 69 -15.29 -2.58 21.72
N ASN A 70 -14.20 -3.33 21.95
CA ASN A 70 -13.15 -2.91 22.88
C ASN A 70 -12.52 -1.59 22.40
N LYS A 71 -12.71 -0.53 23.17
CA LYS A 71 -12.24 0.83 22.82
C LYS A 71 -10.72 0.93 22.74
N THR A 72 -9.99 0.17 23.56
CA THR A 72 -8.52 0.18 23.53
C THR A 72 -8.00 -0.45 22.24
N ASP A 73 -8.55 -1.61 21.87
CA ASP A 73 -8.20 -2.32 20.64
C ASP A 73 -8.57 -1.44 19.43
N LEU A 74 -9.78 -0.86 19.42
CA LEU A 74 -10.20 0.06 18.37
C LEU A 74 -9.28 1.27 18.23
N ASN A 75 -8.88 1.91 19.34
CA ASN A 75 -8.00 3.06 19.29
C ASN A 75 -6.64 2.72 18.64
N ARG A 76 -6.09 1.54 18.93
CA ARG A 76 -4.81 1.10 18.35
C ARG A 76 -4.95 0.60 16.90
N ILE A 77 -6.01 -0.17 16.60
CA ILE A 77 -6.32 -0.66 15.25
C ILE A 77 -6.56 0.52 14.30
N LEU A 78 -7.43 1.46 14.71
CA LEU A 78 -7.68 2.69 13.96
C LEU A 78 -6.41 3.55 13.84
N GLY A 79 -5.64 3.64 14.92
CA GLY A 79 -4.36 4.33 14.93
C GLY A 79 -3.41 3.79 13.87
N SER A 80 -3.32 2.46 13.74
CA SER A 80 -2.45 1.81 12.75
C SER A 80 -2.89 2.04 11.31
N LEU A 81 -4.18 1.90 11.01
CA LEU A 81 -4.70 2.10 9.65
C LEU A 81 -4.66 3.58 9.21
N ILE A 82 -5.03 4.50 10.11
CA ILE A 82 -4.91 5.94 9.85
C ILE A 82 -3.44 6.35 9.80
N GLY A 83 -2.59 5.77 10.64
CA GLY A 83 -1.15 6.01 10.64
C GLY A 83 -0.50 5.62 9.31
N LEU A 84 -0.88 4.46 8.75
CA LEU A 84 -0.49 4.04 7.41
C LEU A 84 -0.90 5.09 6.37
N ALA A 85 -2.19 5.44 6.31
CA ALA A 85 -2.72 6.40 5.34
C ALA A 85 -2.10 7.79 5.46
N LEU A 86 -1.75 8.20 6.69
CA LEU A 86 -1.03 9.44 6.95
C LEU A 86 0.40 9.39 6.44
N GLY A 87 1.12 8.29 6.69
CA GLY A 87 2.48 8.10 6.22
C GLY A 87 2.57 8.13 4.70
N ASP A 88 1.72 7.35 4.05
CA ASP A 88 1.54 7.28 2.60
C ASP A 88 1.27 8.69 2.03
N ALA A 89 0.17 9.36 2.47
CA ALA A 89 -0.20 10.68 1.97
C ALA A 89 0.87 11.77 2.23
N LEU A 90 1.65 11.63 3.31
CA LEU A 90 2.75 12.53 3.63
C LEU A 90 3.97 12.30 2.74
N GLY A 91 4.26 11.09 2.28
CA GLY A 91 5.37 10.83 1.36
C GLY A 91 5.03 11.08 -0.10
N ALA A 92 3.78 10.83 -0.52
CA ALA A 92 3.35 10.84 -1.92
C ALA A 92 3.63 12.17 -2.67
N HIS A 93 3.64 13.30 -1.97
CA HIS A 93 3.84 14.62 -2.60
C HIS A 93 5.31 14.96 -2.90
N VAL A 94 6.25 14.33 -2.19
CA VAL A 94 7.69 14.50 -2.42
C VAL A 94 8.31 13.34 -3.18
N GLU A 95 7.51 12.36 -3.55
CA GLU A 95 7.94 11.29 -4.39
C GLU A 95 8.37 11.82 -5.80
N PHE A 96 9.45 11.24 -6.34
CA PHE A 96 9.89 11.34 -7.75
C PHE A 96 10.48 12.65 -8.36
N ARG A 97 11.59 13.25 -7.86
CA ARG A 97 12.37 14.29 -8.63
C ARG A 97 13.89 14.34 -8.40
N PRO A 98 14.76 14.32 -9.44
CA PRO A 98 16.22 14.45 -9.28
C PRO A 98 16.73 15.86 -8.90
N TYR A 99 17.78 15.94 -8.05
CA TYR A 99 18.42 17.18 -7.57
C TYR A 99 18.93 18.11 -8.69
N GLN A 100 19.58 17.55 -9.72
CA GLN A 100 20.24 18.33 -10.77
C GLN A 100 19.26 19.16 -11.63
N TYR A 101 18.07 18.61 -11.88
CA TYR A 101 17.01 19.29 -12.63
C TYR A 101 16.37 20.43 -11.80
N LEU A 102 16.24 20.23 -10.48
CA LEU A 102 15.72 21.23 -9.54
C LEU A 102 16.68 22.42 -9.37
N CYS A 103 17.99 22.19 -9.50
CA CYS A 103 18.99 23.26 -9.55
C CYS A 103 18.91 24.10 -10.84
N GLU A 104 18.47 23.51 -11.95
CA GLU A 104 18.40 24.18 -13.27
C GLU A 104 17.04 24.88 -13.51
N HIS A 105 15.99 24.51 -12.78
CA HIS A 105 14.63 25.03 -12.93
C HIS A 105 13.99 25.34 -11.56
N PRO A 106 14.31 26.51 -10.95
CA PRO A 106 13.80 26.88 -9.64
C PRO A 106 12.26 27.02 -9.62
N VAL A 107 11.66 26.69 -8.47
CA VAL A 107 10.21 26.51 -8.22
C VAL A 107 9.38 27.80 -8.40
N SER A 108 9.98 28.93 -8.79
CA SER A 108 9.28 30.19 -9.02
C SER A 108 8.38 30.22 -10.27
N ASP A 109 8.49 29.24 -11.18
CA ASP A 109 7.73 29.23 -12.45
C ASP A 109 6.58 28.20 -12.51
N LEU A 110 6.26 27.52 -11.40
CA LEU A 110 5.21 26.49 -11.35
C LEU A 110 3.88 26.93 -10.73
N GLN A 111 3.57 28.24 -10.73
CA GLN A 111 2.32 28.76 -10.14
C GLN A 111 1.14 29.00 -11.09
N GLU A 112 1.25 28.76 -12.40
CA GLU A 112 0.09 28.92 -13.29
C GLU A 112 -0.02 27.77 -14.29
N GLY A 113 -0.98 26.86 -14.06
CA GLY A 113 -1.22 25.80 -15.04
C GLY A 113 -2.16 24.69 -14.60
N GLY A 114 -3.35 25.02 -14.12
CA GLY A 114 -4.44 24.05 -14.19
C GLY A 114 -4.62 23.53 -15.61
N THR A 115 -4.85 22.22 -15.77
CA THR A 115 -5.39 21.57 -16.97
C THR A 115 -4.52 21.30 -18.22
N TRP A 116 -3.17 21.22 -18.15
CA TRP A 116 -2.36 20.81 -19.33
C TRP A 116 -1.27 19.74 -19.14
N GLY A 117 -1.18 19.08 -17.98
CA GLY A 117 -0.14 18.08 -17.71
C GLY A 117 -0.24 16.74 -18.46
N LEU A 118 -1.38 16.40 -19.07
CA LEU A 118 -1.61 15.04 -19.59
C LEU A 118 -1.27 14.86 -21.09
N ALA A 119 -1.11 15.94 -21.86
CA ALA A 119 -0.92 15.86 -23.32
C ALA A 119 0.47 16.29 -23.81
N LEU A 120 1.28 16.99 -22.99
CA LEU A 120 2.68 17.29 -23.31
C LEU A 120 3.68 16.30 -22.68
N GLY A 121 3.27 15.58 -21.63
CA GLY A 121 4.08 14.54 -20.99
C GLY A 121 4.32 13.29 -21.85
N ASP A 122 3.50 13.09 -22.88
CA ASP A 122 3.59 11.94 -23.81
C ASP A 122 4.64 12.17 -24.93
N ALA A 123 5.12 13.40 -25.11
CA ALA A 123 6.02 13.74 -26.23
C ALA A 123 7.51 13.83 -25.85
N LEU A 124 7.90 13.95 -24.57
CA LEU A 124 9.31 14.20 -24.20
C LEU A 124 9.81 13.60 -22.85
N GLY A 125 9.04 12.79 -22.12
CA GLY A 125 9.42 12.45 -20.73
C GLY A 125 9.01 11.08 -20.21
N ALA A 126 9.17 10.02 -20.99
CA ALA A 126 9.39 8.71 -20.35
C ALA A 126 10.77 8.76 -19.65
N HIS A 127 10.82 8.36 -18.38
CA HIS A 127 11.99 8.24 -17.48
C HIS A 127 12.25 9.44 -16.53
N VAL A 128 11.88 9.33 -15.23
CA VAL A 128 12.64 9.84 -14.03
C VAL A 128 11.87 9.66 -12.69
N GLU A 129 12.56 9.18 -11.64
CA GLU A 129 12.06 8.72 -10.31
C GLU A 129 12.95 9.24 -9.12
N PHE A 130 12.49 9.20 -7.86
CA PHE A 130 13.11 9.55 -6.54
C PHE A 130 13.53 11.01 -6.23
N ARG A 131 13.06 11.61 -5.10
CA ARG A 131 13.67 12.85 -4.53
C ARG A 131 14.84 12.52 -3.59
N PRO A 132 16.05 13.03 -3.85
CA PRO A 132 17.21 12.70 -3.04
C PRO A 132 17.21 13.46 -1.72
N TYR A 133 17.73 12.81 -0.68
CA TYR A 133 17.91 13.37 0.67
C TYR A 133 18.45 14.81 0.69
N GLN A 134 19.41 15.15 -0.18
CA GLN A 134 19.99 16.50 -0.24
C GLN A 134 18.95 17.58 -0.55
N TYR A 135 17.98 17.29 -1.43
CA TYR A 135 16.89 18.22 -1.73
C TYR A 135 16.00 18.43 -0.50
N LEU A 136 15.69 17.36 0.24
CA LEU A 136 14.83 17.42 1.43
C LEU A 136 15.51 18.10 2.62
N CYS A 137 16.85 18.14 2.67
CA CYS A 137 17.57 18.99 3.62
C CYS A 137 17.29 20.48 3.42
N GLU A 138 17.12 20.93 2.18
CA GLU A 138 16.86 22.33 1.83
C GLU A 138 15.35 22.65 1.78
N HIS A 139 14.54 21.64 1.48
CA HIS A 139 13.08 21.74 1.32
C HIS A 139 12.36 20.64 2.11
N PRO A 140 12.45 20.66 3.45
CA PRO A 140 11.91 19.59 4.27
C PRO A 140 10.39 19.54 4.16
N VAL A 141 9.86 18.32 4.09
CA VAL A 141 8.44 18.07 4.34
C VAL A 141 8.16 18.41 5.80
N SER A 142 7.12 19.21 6.02
CA SER A 142 6.68 19.66 7.35
C SER A 142 5.19 19.45 7.60
N ASP A 143 4.42 19.07 6.57
CA ASP A 143 2.96 18.94 6.64
C ASP A 143 2.43 18.14 5.44
N LEU A 144 1.16 17.74 5.48
CA LEU A 144 0.46 17.22 4.30
C LEU A 144 0.33 18.30 3.23
N GLN A 145 0.63 17.95 1.98
CA GLN A 145 0.61 18.87 0.83
C GLN A 145 -0.21 18.28 -0.32
N GLU A 146 -0.60 19.16 -1.24
CA GLU A 146 -1.15 18.79 -2.53
C GLU A 146 -0.04 18.76 -3.59
N GLY A 147 -0.28 18.06 -4.70
CA GLY A 147 0.67 17.95 -5.81
C GLY A 147 1.37 16.59 -5.85
N GLY A 148 2.70 16.61 -5.88
CA GLY A 148 3.49 15.41 -6.19
C GLY A 148 3.36 14.96 -7.64
N THR A 149 3.86 13.76 -7.91
CA THR A 149 3.95 13.19 -9.26
C THR A 149 2.58 12.94 -9.87
N TRP A 150 1.62 12.57 -9.04
CA TRP A 150 0.26 12.24 -9.47
C TRP A 150 -0.71 13.41 -9.37
N GLY A 151 -0.28 14.57 -8.87
CA GLY A 151 -1.14 15.74 -8.67
C GLY A 151 -2.25 15.48 -7.65
N LEU A 152 -1.93 14.75 -6.58
CA LEU A 152 -2.86 14.38 -5.52
C LEU A 152 -3.38 15.61 -4.79
N ILE A 153 -4.65 15.58 -4.39
CA ILE A 153 -5.14 16.56 -3.41
C ILE A 153 -4.67 16.16 -2.02
N LYS A 154 -4.61 17.15 -1.12
CA LYS A 154 -4.12 16.94 0.25
C LYS A 154 -4.85 15.78 0.93
N GLY A 155 -4.06 14.81 1.43
CA GLY A 155 -4.54 13.66 2.18
C GLY A 155 -5.02 12.45 1.35
N GLN A 156 -4.94 12.52 0.02
CA GLN A 156 -5.01 11.32 -0.82
C GLN A 156 -3.73 10.48 -0.66
N PHE A 157 -3.91 9.17 -0.79
CA PHE A 157 -2.92 8.13 -0.58
C PHE A 157 -2.68 7.31 -1.87
N THR A 158 -1.59 6.54 -1.95
CA THR A 158 -1.12 5.78 -3.13
C THR A 158 -1.54 4.31 -3.08
N ASP A 159 -0.75 3.42 -3.67
CA ASP A 159 -1.00 1.98 -3.67
C ASP A 159 -0.81 1.35 -2.28
N ASP A 160 0.03 1.91 -1.41
CA ASP A 160 0.24 1.40 -0.05
C ASP A 160 -1.08 1.22 0.70
N THR A 161 -1.81 2.33 0.83
CA THR A 161 -3.10 2.35 1.51
C THR A 161 -4.17 1.65 0.69
N SER A 162 -4.19 1.80 -0.63
CA SER A 162 -5.20 1.14 -1.49
C SER A 162 -5.14 -0.39 -1.34
N MET A 163 -3.93 -0.97 -1.32
CA MET A 163 -3.73 -2.39 -1.10
C MET A 163 -4.01 -2.80 0.35
N ALA A 164 -3.70 -1.96 1.35
CA ALA A 164 -4.08 -2.23 2.74
C ALA A 164 -5.60 -2.29 2.91
N LEU A 165 -6.35 -1.38 2.27
CA LEU A 165 -7.82 -1.38 2.29
C LEU A 165 -8.40 -2.60 1.57
N CYS A 166 -7.79 -3.04 0.47
CA CYS A 166 -8.14 -4.30 -0.18
C CYS A 166 -7.98 -5.48 0.79
N LEU A 167 -6.83 -5.59 1.45
CA LEU A 167 -6.52 -6.67 2.40
C LEU A 167 -7.46 -6.65 3.62
N ALA A 168 -7.67 -5.48 4.23
CA ALA A 168 -8.60 -5.30 5.34
C ALA A 168 -10.02 -5.72 4.97
N THR A 169 -10.49 -5.35 3.77
CA THR A 169 -11.82 -5.75 3.32
C THR A 169 -11.90 -7.25 3.08
N SER A 170 -10.84 -7.88 2.56
CA SER A 170 -10.76 -9.35 2.43
C SER A 170 -10.97 -10.04 3.78
N LEU A 171 -10.21 -9.62 4.79
CA LEU A 171 -10.29 -10.18 6.13
C LEU A 171 -11.69 -10.05 6.74
N VAL A 172 -12.31 -8.87 6.63
CA VAL A 172 -13.65 -8.63 7.18
C VAL A 172 -14.72 -9.44 6.45
N VAL A 173 -14.71 -9.44 5.11
CA VAL A 173 -15.74 -10.12 4.31
C VAL A 173 -15.61 -11.65 4.40
N CYS A 174 -14.38 -12.17 4.32
CA CYS A 174 -14.12 -13.60 4.46
C CYS A 174 -14.20 -14.07 5.91
N ARG A 175 -14.12 -13.15 6.88
CA ARG A 175 -14.01 -13.43 8.33
C ARG A 175 -12.84 -14.35 8.67
N ASP A 176 -11.82 -14.36 7.84
CA ASP A 176 -10.62 -15.19 7.94
C ASP A 176 -9.57 -14.70 6.93
N PHE A 177 -8.36 -15.25 6.99
CA PHE A 177 -7.31 -14.96 6.01
C PHE A 177 -7.46 -15.85 4.76
N GLN A 178 -7.84 -15.24 3.64
CA GLN A 178 -8.02 -15.90 2.36
C GLN A 178 -7.10 -15.29 1.29
N ALA A 179 -5.92 -15.89 1.11
CA ALA A 179 -4.90 -15.41 0.16
C ALA A 179 -5.42 -15.28 -1.29
N TYR A 180 -6.38 -16.12 -1.68
CA TYR A 180 -7.03 -16.02 -2.99
C TYR A 180 -7.86 -14.73 -3.11
N ASP A 181 -8.72 -14.45 -2.14
CA ASP A 181 -9.57 -13.24 -2.13
C ASP A 181 -8.74 -11.97 -2.01
N GLN A 182 -7.61 -12.01 -1.29
CA GLN A 182 -6.62 -10.94 -1.28
C GLN A 182 -6.13 -10.59 -2.70
N LEU A 183 -5.77 -11.60 -3.51
CA LEU A 183 -5.36 -11.38 -4.92
C LEU A 183 -6.52 -10.93 -5.81
N VAL A 184 -7.73 -11.42 -5.58
CA VAL A 184 -8.95 -10.95 -6.28
C VAL A 184 -9.13 -9.45 -6.05
N ARG A 185 -9.00 -8.96 -4.82
CA ARG A 185 -9.15 -7.53 -4.51
C ARG A 185 -8.03 -6.67 -5.06
N TYR A 186 -6.80 -7.17 -5.06
CA TYR A 186 -5.69 -6.47 -5.75
C TYR A 186 -5.92 -6.40 -7.26
N LYS A 187 -6.49 -7.45 -7.86
CA LYS A 187 -6.92 -7.42 -9.26
C LYS A 187 -8.02 -6.38 -9.48
N TRP A 188 -9.02 -6.30 -8.60
CA TRP A 188 -10.06 -5.28 -8.71
C TRP A 188 -9.51 -3.87 -8.61
N TRP A 189 -8.56 -3.63 -7.71
CA TRP A 189 -7.87 -2.35 -7.61
C TRP A 189 -7.12 -2.06 -8.92
N TYR A 190 -6.27 -2.99 -9.36
CA TYR A 190 -5.48 -2.85 -10.59
C TYR A 190 -6.34 -2.56 -11.84
N ARG A 191 -7.48 -3.23 -11.98
CA ARG A 191 -8.32 -3.13 -13.17
C ARG A 191 -9.34 -2.00 -13.14
N HIS A 192 -9.78 -1.60 -11.94
CA HIS A 192 -10.98 -0.78 -11.78
C HIS A 192 -10.87 0.32 -10.72
N GLY A 193 -9.69 0.51 -10.11
CA GLY A 193 -9.49 1.53 -9.08
C GLY A 193 -10.25 1.23 -7.78
N TYR A 194 -10.63 -0.03 -7.53
CA TYR A 194 -11.23 -0.45 -6.27
C TYR A 194 -10.36 -0.04 -5.07
N MET A 195 -10.94 0.63 -4.08
CA MET A 195 -10.22 1.18 -2.91
C MET A 195 -9.17 2.26 -3.21
N SER A 196 -9.15 2.80 -4.44
CA SER A 196 -8.27 3.92 -4.81
C SER A 196 -8.73 5.24 -4.21
N SER A 197 -7.76 6.11 -3.90
CA SER A 197 -8.01 7.50 -3.50
C SER A 197 -8.42 8.41 -4.67
N THR A 198 -8.10 8.03 -5.91
CA THR A 198 -8.36 8.82 -7.13
C THR A 198 -9.47 8.22 -8.00
N GLY A 199 -9.89 6.99 -7.71
CA GLY A 199 -10.85 6.22 -8.51
C GLY A 199 -10.20 5.36 -9.60
N GLU A 200 -8.89 5.42 -9.77
CA GLU A 200 -8.13 4.60 -10.73
C GLU A 200 -6.93 3.92 -10.04
N CYS A 201 -6.39 2.85 -10.62
CA CYS A 201 -5.10 2.30 -10.17
C CYS A 201 -3.96 3.21 -10.66
N PHE A 202 -3.11 3.65 -9.75
CA PHE A 202 -1.86 4.34 -10.03
C PHE A 202 -0.79 3.84 -9.04
N ASP A 203 0.47 4.19 -9.29
CA ASP A 203 1.63 3.82 -8.48
C ASP A 203 1.95 2.32 -8.28
N ILE A 204 1.24 1.43 -8.96
CA ILE A 204 1.45 -0.01 -8.76
C ILE A 204 2.90 -0.44 -9.07
N GLY A 205 3.58 -0.93 -8.04
CA GLY A 205 4.92 -1.49 -8.18
C GLY A 205 5.00 -2.67 -9.17
N ALA A 206 6.13 -2.78 -9.88
CA ALA A 206 6.30 -3.76 -10.96
C ALA A 206 6.11 -5.22 -10.51
N ALA A 207 6.62 -5.60 -9.34
CA ALA A 207 6.46 -6.96 -8.79
C ALA A 207 5.01 -7.28 -8.43
N THR A 208 4.29 -6.32 -7.84
CA THR A 208 2.86 -6.44 -7.56
C THR A 208 2.07 -6.63 -8.85
N ARG A 209 2.32 -5.77 -9.86
CA ARG A 209 1.65 -5.85 -11.16
C ARG A 209 1.87 -7.21 -11.82
N GLN A 210 3.11 -7.70 -11.84
CA GLN A 210 3.44 -9.02 -12.40
C GLN A 210 2.71 -10.15 -11.67
N SER A 211 2.65 -10.10 -10.34
CA SER A 211 1.96 -11.11 -9.53
C SER A 211 0.44 -11.13 -9.78
N VAL A 212 -0.18 -9.97 -9.95
CA VAL A 212 -1.61 -9.85 -10.30
C VAL A 212 -1.88 -10.41 -11.70
N LEU A 213 -1.01 -10.11 -12.67
CA LEU A 213 -1.15 -10.65 -14.02
C LEU A 213 -0.96 -12.18 -14.06
N GLU A 214 0.01 -12.71 -13.33
CA GLU A 214 0.19 -14.16 -13.19
C GLU A 214 -1.02 -14.81 -12.50
N PHE A 215 -1.59 -14.17 -11.47
CA PHE A 215 -2.82 -14.62 -10.83
C PHE A 215 -3.99 -14.71 -11.83
N GLU A 216 -4.19 -13.68 -12.66
CA GLU A 216 -5.21 -13.67 -13.71
C GLU A 216 -5.04 -14.84 -14.70
N GLU A 217 -3.81 -15.08 -15.16
CA GLU A 217 -3.51 -16.19 -16.07
C GLU A 217 -3.74 -17.56 -15.41
N ARG A 218 -3.42 -17.70 -14.12
CA ARG A 218 -3.74 -18.91 -13.35
C ARG A 218 -5.24 -19.08 -13.17
N GLN A 219 -6.00 -18.02 -12.88
CA GLN A 219 -7.46 -18.07 -12.79
C GLN A 219 -8.07 -18.57 -14.12
N LYS A 220 -7.58 -18.09 -15.28
CA LYS A 220 -8.08 -18.55 -16.59
C LYS A 220 -7.85 -20.05 -16.79
N LYS A 221 -6.64 -20.54 -16.52
CA LYS A 221 -6.30 -21.96 -16.64
C LYS A 221 -7.11 -22.82 -15.66
N PHE A 222 -7.27 -22.34 -14.43
CA PHE A 222 -8.00 -23.04 -13.38
C PHE A 222 -9.51 -23.11 -13.69
N SER A 223 -10.09 -22.02 -14.19
CA SER A 223 -11.47 -21.95 -14.69
C SER A 223 -11.74 -23.04 -15.74
N ILE A 224 -10.86 -23.18 -16.74
CA ILE A 224 -10.99 -24.21 -17.78
C ILE A 224 -10.87 -25.61 -17.17
N LYS A 225 -9.86 -25.84 -16.32
CA LYS A 225 -9.59 -27.15 -15.70
C LYS A 225 -10.75 -27.66 -14.86
N HIS A 226 -11.42 -26.76 -14.12
CA HIS A 226 -12.50 -27.11 -13.20
C HIS A 226 -13.90 -26.89 -13.78
N ASN A 227 -14.00 -26.48 -15.06
CA ASN A 227 -15.26 -26.15 -15.73
C ASN A 227 -16.10 -25.11 -14.98
N ILE A 228 -15.43 -24.09 -14.43
CA ILE A 228 -16.03 -22.95 -13.73
C ILE A 228 -16.05 -21.77 -14.70
N PRO A 229 -17.18 -21.09 -14.95
CA PRO A 229 -17.18 -19.91 -15.80
C PRO A 229 -16.20 -18.85 -15.28
N TYR A 230 -15.35 -18.29 -16.14
CA TYR A 230 -14.28 -17.38 -15.70
C TYR A 230 -14.80 -16.16 -14.90
N ARG A 231 -15.98 -15.67 -15.26
CA ARG A 231 -16.67 -14.57 -14.54
C ARG A 231 -17.03 -14.89 -13.08
N ASP A 232 -17.09 -16.17 -12.72
CA ASP A 232 -17.46 -16.62 -11.38
C ASP A 232 -16.20 -16.90 -10.52
N MET A 233 -15.00 -16.88 -11.11
CA MET A 233 -13.73 -17.19 -10.41
C MET A 233 -13.45 -16.27 -9.23
N ASP A 234 -13.82 -14.99 -9.32
CA ASP A 234 -13.58 -14.01 -8.26
C ASP A 234 -14.46 -14.24 -7.03
N PHE A 235 -15.53 -15.00 -7.18
CA PHE A 235 -16.50 -15.28 -6.12
C PHE A 235 -16.49 -16.74 -5.69
N LEU A 236 -15.45 -17.48 -6.09
CA LEU A 236 -15.29 -18.88 -5.70
C LEU A 236 -15.03 -18.94 -4.19
N ASP A 237 -15.86 -19.70 -3.47
CA ASP A 237 -15.81 -19.87 -2.01
C ASP A 237 -15.62 -21.34 -1.57
N ASP A 238 -15.78 -22.30 -2.50
CA ASP A 238 -15.56 -23.72 -2.26
C ASP A 238 -14.09 -24.02 -1.95
N GLN A 239 -13.81 -24.25 -0.66
CA GLN A 239 -12.47 -24.53 -0.13
C GLN A 239 -11.86 -25.83 -0.68
N SER A 240 -12.68 -26.83 -1.05
CA SER A 240 -12.19 -28.09 -1.61
C SER A 240 -11.59 -27.87 -3.01
N ILE A 241 -12.09 -26.87 -3.73
CA ILE A 241 -11.58 -26.47 -5.03
C ILE A 241 -10.45 -25.45 -4.84
N LEU A 242 -10.65 -24.40 -4.04
CA LEU A 242 -9.67 -23.33 -3.83
C LEU A 242 -8.33 -23.82 -3.30
N SER A 243 -8.33 -24.85 -2.44
CA SER A 243 -7.09 -25.47 -1.94
C SER A 243 -6.17 -26.02 -3.04
N GLN A 244 -6.68 -26.23 -4.25
CA GLN A 244 -5.91 -26.66 -5.42
C GLN A 244 -5.31 -25.49 -6.22
N PHE A 245 -5.69 -24.25 -5.90
CA PHE A 245 -5.19 -23.05 -6.56
C PHE A 245 -3.87 -22.60 -5.94
N ASN A 246 -2.83 -22.46 -6.76
CA ASN A 246 -1.55 -21.93 -6.28
C ASN A 246 -1.56 -20.40 -6.25
N VAL A 247 -1.76 -19.84 -5.05
CA VAL A 247 -1.77 -18.39 -4.78
C VAL A 247 -0.39 -17.72 -4.80
N TYR A 248 0.71 -18.47 -4.80
CA TYR A 248 2.06 -17.91 -4.84
C TYR A 248 2.42 -17.49 -6.27
N CYS A 249 1.95 -16.30 -6.67
CA CYS A 249 2.04 -15.78 -8.05
C CYS A 249 3.29 -14.92 -8.30
N SER A 250 4.08 -14.66 -7.25
CA SER A 250 5.28 -13.84 -7.35
C SER A 250 6.51 -14.61 -7.83
N ASP A 251 7.43 -13.88 -8.46
CA ASP A 251 8.81 -14.30 -8.64
C ASP A 251 9.52 -14.51 -7.28
N PRO A 252 10.30 -15.60 -7.07
CA PRO A 252 11.05 -15.86 -5.84
C PRO A 252 12.11 -14.81 -5.48
N GLY A 253 12.57 -13.99 -6.42
CA GLY A 253 13.54 -12.90 -6.20
C GLY A 253 12.91 -11.53 -6.01
N ALA A 254 11.58 -11.41 -6.02
CA ALA A 254 10.88 -10.15 -5.83
C ALA A 254 11.00 -9.66 -4.38
N ALA A 255 12.08 -8.91 -4.10
CA ALA A 255 12.46 -8.44 -2.76
C ALA A 255 12.00 -6.99 -2.46
N GLY A 256 10.98 -6.51 -3.16
CA GLY A 256 10.39 -5.19 -2.98
C GLY A 256 9.68 -5.06 -1.62
N ASN A 257 9.54 -3.82 -1.15
CA ASN A 257 8.85 -3.47 0.09
C ASN A 257 7.32 -3.61 0.04
N GLY A 258 6.73 -3.90 -1.13
CA GLY A 258 5.28 -3.85 -1.26
C GLY A 258 4.47 -4.89 -0.47
N GLY A 259 5.13 -5.90 0.10
CA GLY A 259 4.53 -6.75 1.13
C GLY A 259 4.34 -6.05 2.49
N LEU A 260 5.30 -5.20 2.89
CA LEU A 260 5.30 -4.47 4.16
C LEU A 260 4.37 -3.25 4.14
N MET A 261 4.33 -2.53 3.04
CA MET A 261 3.62 -1.25 2.91
C MET A 261 2.12 -1.34 3.27
N ARG A 262 1.54 -2.52 3.05
CA ARG A 262 0.12 -2.81 3.22
C ARG A 262 -0.20 -3.77 4.39
N LEU A 263 0.79 -4.11 5.22
CA LEU A 263 0.75 -5.30 6.06
C LEU A 263 -0.32 -5.26 7.16
N THR A 264 -0.51 -4.08 7.77
CA THR A 264 -1.17 -3.95 9.09
C THR A 264 -2.53 -4.64 9.23
N PRO A 265 -3.44 -4.73 8.24
CA PRO A 265 -4.74 -5.35 8.48
C PRO A 265 -4.67 -6.79 9.03
N VAL A 266 -3.65 -7.57 8.64
CA VAL A 266 -3.45 -8.93 9.13
C VAL A 266 -3.13 -8.97 10.63
N PRO A 267 -2.04 -8.36 11.13
CA PRO A 267 -1.76 -8.35 12.57
C PRO A 267 -2.86 -7.68 13.38
N LEU A 268 -3.59 -6.68 12.84
CA LEU A 268 -4.74 -6.08 13.52
C LEU A 268 -5.89 -7.07 13.72
N PHE A 269 -6.24 -7.85 12.70
CA PHE A 269 -7.34 -8.83 12.75
C PHE A 269 -7.02 -10.01 13.69
N PHE A 270 -5.80 -10.54 13.62
CA PHE A 270 -5.40 -11.76 14.34
C PHE A 270 -4.65 -11.53 15.66
N HIS A 271 -4.54 -10.29 16.17
CA HIS A 271 -3.67 -9.97 17.31
C HIS A 271 -3.88 -10.81 18.58
N LYS A 272 -5.08 -11.38 18.77
CA LYS A 272 -5.40 -12.27 19.91
C LYS A 272 -4.79 -13.68 19.77
N ASP A 273 -4.35 -14.05 18.57
CA ASP A 273 -3.50 -15.21 18.29
C ASP A 273 -2.21 -14.74 17.58
N PRO A 274 -1.17 -14.35 18.34
CA PRO A 274 0.07 -13.83 17.77
C PRO A 274 0.76 -14.76 16.78
N ALA A 275 0.66 -16.08 16.97
CA ALA A 275 1.29 -17.04 16.06
C ALA A 275 0.61 -17.01 14.68
N LYS A 276 -0.73 -16.97 14.65
CA LYS A 276 -1.49 -16.82 13.40
C LYS A 276 -1.30 -15.46 12.75
N ALA A 277 -1.27 -14.39 13.54
CA ALA A 277 -0.96 -13.06 13.04
C ALA A 277 0.40 -13.00 12.33
N VAL A 278 1.44 -13.60 12.93
CA VAL A 278 2.80 -13.65 12.34
C VAL A 278 2.82 -14.53 11.09
N GLU A 279 2.23 -15.73 11.13
CA GLU A 279 2.13 -16.64 9.99
C GLU A 279 1.47 -15.96 8.77
N TYR A 280 0.27 -15.41 8.95
CA TYR A 280 -0.49 -14.78 7.87
C TYR A 280 0.16 -13.48 7.39
N SER A 281 0.90 -12.76 8.25
CA SER A 281 1.68 -11.60 7.84
C SER A 281 2.72 -11.99 6.79
N GLY A 282 3.44 -13.09 7.02
CA GLY A 282 4.38 -13.64 6.04
C GLY A 282 3.70 -14.04 4.73
N ILE A 283 2.61 -14.82 4.82
CA ILE A 283 1.91 -15.32 3.62
C ILE A 283 1.36 -14.16 2.78
N SER A 284 0.76 -13.14 3.41
CA SER A 284 0.22 -11.95 2.75
C SER A 284 1.26 -11.18 1.92
N GLY A 285 2.50 -11.07 2.40
CA GLY A 285 3.60 -10.51 1.62
C GLY A 285 4.02 -11.43 0.48
N LYS A 286 4.19 -12.72 0.78
CA LYS A 286 4.75 -13.74 -0.12
C LYS A 286 3.96 -13.94 -1.41
N ILE A 287 2.64 -13.75 -1.39
CA ILE A 287 1.80 -13.98 -2.59
C ILE A 287 2.07 -12.98 -3.72
N THR A 288 2.61 -11.79 -3.43
CA THR A 288 3.05 -10.81 -4.46
C THR A 288 4.54 -10.50 -4.46
N HIS A 289 5.28 -10.98 -3.45
CA HIS A 289 6.72 -10.77 -3.29
C HIS A 289 7.38 -12.04 -2.73
N GLY A 290 7.89 -12.89 -3.60
CA GLY A 290 8.28 -14.26 -3.30
C GLY A 290 9.61 -14.42 -2.57
N ASP A 291 10.36 -13.33 -2.37
CA ASP A 291 11.66 -13.36 -1.69
C ASP A 291 11.51 -13.68 -0.18
N LYS A 292 12.39 -14.54 0.34
CA LYS A 292 12.35 -14.95 1.75
C LYS A 292 12.52 -13.78 2.70
N ARG A 293 13.28 -12.74 2.31
CA ARG A 293 13.43 -11.51 3.08
C ARG A 293 12.10 -10.77 3.23
N VAL A 294 11.25 -10.79 2.21
CA VAL A 294 9.91 -10.15 2.30
C VAL A 294 8.99 -10.94 3.22
N TYR A 295 8.96 -12.27 3.05
CA TYR A 295 8.21 -13.15 3.95
C TYR A 295 8.60 -12.94 5.42
N ASP A 296 9.90 -12.94 5.73
CA ASP A 296 10.39 -12.77 7.10
C ASP A 296 10.30 -11.34 7.61
N ALA A 297 10.46 -10.33 6.75
CA ALA A 297 10.22 -8.94 7.11
C ALA A 297 8.76 -8.74 7.53
N CYS A 298 7.81 -9.29 6.78
CA CYS A 298 6.39 -9.20 7.13
C CYS A 298 6.08 -9.95 8.43
N ARG A 299 6.67 -11.13 8.67
CA ARG A 299 6.52 -11.87 9.93
C ARG A 299 7.03 -11.06 11.13
N PHE A 300 8.25 -10.55 11.03
CA PHE A 300 8.85 -9.75 12.08
C PHE A 300 8.09 -8.45 12.31
N TYR A 301 7.74 -7.74 11.24
CA TYR A 301 7.02 -6.48 11.36
C TYR A 301 5.59 -6.67 11.91
N GLY A 302 4.89 -7.72 11.47
CA GLY A 302 3.60 -8.12 12.02
C GLY A 302 3.67 -8.43 13.51
N SER A 303 4.72 -9.10 13.98
CA SER A 303 4.91 -9.37 15.41
C SER A 303 5.09 -8.09 16.24
N LEU A 304 5.75 -7.06 15.71
CA LEU A 304 5.89 -5.76 16.40
C LEU A 304 4.54 -5.05 16.52
N ILE A 305 3.71 -5.10 15.47
CA ILE A 305 2.35 -4.54 15.50
C ILE A 305 1.49 -5.28 16.54
N VAL A 306 1.55 -6.62 16.58
CA VAL A 306 0.83 -7.43 17.58
C VAL A 306 1.29 -7.08 19.00
N ALA A 307 2.60 -7.02 19.26
CA ALA A 307 3.14 -6.62 20.55
C ALA A 307 2.69 -5.21 20.97
N ALA A 308 2.65 -4.26 20.03
CA ALA A 308 2.11 -2.91 20.27
C ALA A 308 0.62 -2.94 20.63
N LEU A 309 -0.18 -3.79 19.97
CA LEU A 309 -1.60 -4.01 20.30
C LEU A 309 -1.79 -4.64 21.68
N LEU A 310 -0.92 -5.57 22.07
CA LEU A 310 -0.91 -6.19 23.40
C LEU A 310 -0.37 -5.27 24.49
N GLY A 311 0.23 -4.14 24.12
CA GLY A 311 0.60 -3.05 25.02
C GLY A 311 2.03 -3.08 25.53
N GLU A 312 2.92 -3.77 24.83
CA GLU A 312 4.35 -3.65 25.06
C GLU A 312 4.83 -2.21 24.87
N SER A 313 5.77 -1.81 25.72
CA SER A 313 6.41 -0.50 25.68
C SER A 313 7.35 -0.36 24.48
N LYS A 314 7.65 0.88 24.08
CA LYS A 314 8.62 1.13 23.00
C LYS A 314 9.99 0.49 23.27
N ASN A 315 10.42 0.43 24.53
CA ASN A 315 11.70 -0.22 24.88
C ASN A 315 11.66 -1.74 24.68
N GLU A 316 10.49 -2.37 24.86
CA GLU A 316 10.33 -3.80 24.61
C GLU A 316 10.27 -4.08 23.11
N LEU A 317 9.51 -3.28 22.35
CA LEU A 317 9.42 -3.36 20.88
C LEU A 317 10.77 -3.17 20.19
N LEU A 318 11.62 -2.30 20.73
CA LEU A 318 12.97 -2.01 20.20
C LEU A 318 14.07 -2.82 20.90
N ASP A 319 13.74 -3.81 21.74
CA ASP A 319 14.76 -4.65 22.38
C ASP A 319 15.45 -5.53 21.33
N LYS A 320 16.79 -5.57 21.33
CA LYS A 320 17.57 -6.42 20.43
C LYS A 320 17.30 -7.93 20.56
N HIS A 321 16.61 -8.35 21.63
CA HIS A 321 16.16 -9.71 21.87
C HIS A 321 14.64 -9.87 21.71
N PHE A 322 13.93 -8.88 21.16
CA PHE A 322 12.48 -8.94 20.96
C PHE A 322 12.07 -10.22 20.22
N TYR A 323 12.76 -10.55 19.13
CA TYR A 323 12.50 -11.76 18.35
C TYR A 323 12.63 -13.05 19.19
N GLN A 324 13.63 -13.11 20.07
CA GLN A 324 13.92 -14.27 20.91
C GLN A 324 12.92 -14.40 22.06
N LYS A 325 12.48 -13.27 22.64
CA LYS A 325 11.40 -13.25 23.64
C LYS A 325 10.07 -13.73 23.05
N HIS A 326 9.84 -13.46 21.76
CA HIS A 326 8.62 -13.81 21.04
C HIS A 326 8.78 -15.00 20.08
N ILE A 327 9.82 -15.83 20.25
CA ILE A 327 10.17 -16.89 19.30
C ILE A 327 9.03 -17.88 19.06
N SER A 328 8.17 -18.10 20.05
CA SER A 328 7.00 -18.99 19.95
C SER A 328 5.97 -18.54 18.91
N TRP A 329 5.94 -17.24 18.54
CA TRP A 329 5.04 -16.72 17.52
C TRP A 329 5.51 -17.04 16.10
N PHE A 330 6.77 -17.42 15.92
CA PHE A 330 7.39 -17.63 14.62
C PHE A 330 7.34 -19.10 14.16
N GLY A 331 6.75 -20.01 14.93
CA GLY A 331 6.76 -21.44 14.58
C GLY A 331 8.20 -21.96 14.40
N ASN A 332 8.41 -22.86 13.43
CA ASN A 332 9.69 -23.56 13.27
C ASN A 332 10.68 -22.88 12.31
N GLU A 333 10.27 -21.84 11.57
CA GLU A 333 11.12 -21.19 10.58
C GLU A 333 11.81 -19.94 11.15
N SER A 334 13.14 -19.96 11.21
CA SER A 334 13.91 -18.80 11.60
C SER A 334 13.84 -17.67 10.55
N LEU A 335 13.99 -16.43 11.01
CA LEU A 335 14.13 -15.27 10.14
C LEU A 335 15.39 -15.34 9.25
N HIS A 336 15.32 -14.77 8.06
CA HIS A 336 16.45 -14.52 7.19
C HIS A 336 17.48 -13.63 7.89
N GLU A 337 18.77 -13.84 7.62
CA GLU A 337 19.87 -13.16 8.32
C GLU A 337 19.81 -11.63 8.21
N ASP A 338 19.43 -11.09 7.05
CA ASP A 338 19.26 -9.64 6.91
C ASP A 338 18.14 -9.07 7.79
N ILE A 339 17.06 -9.83 8.02
CA ILE A 339 15.96 -9.42 8.91
C ILE A 339 16.37 -9.61 10.38
N LYS A 340 17.15 -10.65 10.70
CA LYS A 340 17.72 -10.81 12.05
C LYS A 340 18.59 -9.63 12.45
N LYS A 341 19.45 -9.13 11.55
CA LYS A 341 20.27 -7.93 11.83
C LYS A 341 19.42 -6.73 12.22
N ILE A 342 18.27 -6.54 11.55
CA ILE A 342 17.32 -5.49 11.90
C ILE A 342 16.67 -5.78 13.25
N ALA A 343 16.21 -7.01 13.50
CA ALA A 343 15.64 -7.43 14.78
C ALA A 343 16.61 -7.26 15.96
N GLU A 344 17.91 -7.36 15.71
CA GLU A 344 18.99 -7.14 16.68
C GLU A 344 19.37 -5.66 16.83
N GLY A 345 18.67 -4.76 16.13
CA GLY A 345 18.77 -3.31 16.31
C GLY A 345 19.85 -2.62 15.46
N SER A 346 20.06 -3.05 14.20
CA SER A 346 21.01 -2.42 13.27
C SER A 346 20.82 -0.90 13.09
N TYR A 347 19.63 -0.38 13.39
CA TYR A 347 19.27 1.04 13.33
C TYR A 347 19.57 1.84 14.60
N HIS A 348 19.78 1.22 15.77
CA HIS A 348 19.84 1.92 17.07
C HIS A 348 20.92 3.01 17.17
N ASN A 349 22.06 2.82 16.51
CA ASN A 349 23.18 3.74 16.59
C ASN A 349 23.22 4.77 15.45
N LYS A 350 22.24 4.76 14.55
CA LYS A 350 22.22 5.58 13.33
C LYS A 350 21.46 6.91 13.54
N LYS A 351 21.83 7.69 14.57
CA LYS A 351 21.09 8.89 15.00
C LYS A 351 20.91 9.96 13.91
N LYS A 352 21.80 10.03 12.94
CA LYS A 352 21.76 11.00 11.82
C LYS A 352 21.11 10.44 10.56
N GLY A 353 20.36 9.35 10.67
CA GLY A 353 19.55 8.79 9.59
C GLY A 353 20.37 8.50 8.34
N TYR A 354 20.08 9.23 7.25
CA TYR A 354 20.74 9.06 5.96
C TYR A 354 22.28 9.15 6.06
N VAL A 355 22.82 10.05 6.89
CA VAL A 355 24.29 10.20 7.06
C VAL A 355 24.92 8.94 7.67
N ASP A 356 24.20 8.26 8.58
CA ASP A 356 24.67 7.04 9.25
C ASP A 356 24.30 5.76 8.47
N GLY A 357 23.80 5.90 7.24
CA GLY A 357 23.54 4.79 6.33
C GLY A 357 22.11 4.25 6.31
N ILE A 358 21.13 4.91 6.94
CA ILE A 358 19.71 4.57 6.78
C ILE A 358 19.26 4.93 5.36
N ARG A 359 18.54 4.03 4.69
CA ARG A 359 18.01 4.26 3.34
C ARG A 359 16.55 3.80 3.31
N GLY A 360 15.62 4.68 2.97
CA GLY A 360 14.22 4.32 2.78
C GLY A 360 13.98 3.95 1.32
N LYS A 361 14.52 2.83 0.84
CA LYS A 361 14.42 2.42 -0.59
C LYS A 361 13.38 1.33 -0.79
N GLY A 362 12.98 1.12 -2.04
CA GLY A 362 12.11 0.02 -2.48
C GLY A 362 12.54 -1.40 -2.11
N PHE A 363 13.76 -1.61 -1.60
CA PHE A 363 14.21 -2.90 -1.08
C PHE A 363 13.69 -3.12 0.34
N VAL A 364 13.07 -4.28 0.59
CA VAL A 364 12.33 -4.56 1.84
C VAL A 364 13.18 -4.41 3.12
N VAL A 365 14.46 -4.77 3.07
CA VAL A 365 15.37 -4.68 4.22
C VAL A 365 15.65 -3.22 4.56
N ASP A 366 15.93 -2.40 3.55
CA ASP A 366 16.22 -0.97 3.68
C ASP A 366 14.99 -0.23 4.23
N SER A 367 13.82 -0.45 3.62
CA SER A 367 12.53 0.10 4.07
C SER A 367 12.21 -0.23 5.52
N LEU A 368 12.36 -1.50 5.93
CA LEU A 368 12.08 -1.93 7.31
C LEU A 368 13.05 -1.29 8.30
N GLU A 369 14.35 -1.26 7.98
CA GLU A 369 15.36 -0.62 8.84
C GLU A 369 15.06 0.87 9.00
N ALA A 370 14.69 1.57 7.91
CA ALA A 370 14.36 2.98 7.91
C ALA A 370 13.10 3.31 8.74
N ALA A 371 12.05 2.51 8.64
CA ALA A 371 10.84 2.70 9.42
C ALA A 371 11.07 2.49 10.93
N LEU A 372 11.85 1.47 11.31
CA LEU A 372 12.19 1.21 12.70
C LEU A 372 13.16 2.24 13.26
N TRP A 373 14.08 2.75 12.43
CA TRP A 373 14.89 3.91 12.77
C TRP A 373 14.01 5.11 13.10
N ALA A 374 13.07 5.47 12.23
CA ALA A 374 12.16 6.59 12.45
C ALA A 374 11.34 6.40 13.75
N PHE A 375 10.86 5.18 14.02
CA PHE A 375 10.19 4.84 15.27
C PHE A 375 11.10 4.93 16.50
N SER A 376 12.38 4.64 16.38
CA SER A 376 13.32 4.77 17.49
C SER A 376 13.65 6.22 17.87
N ILE A 377 13.54 7.17 16.93
CA ILE A 377 13.92 8.58 17.12
C ILE A 377 12.76 9.56 17.19
N ASP A 378 11.51 9.10 17.16
CA ASP A 378 10.32 9.96 17.08
C ASP A 378 10.00 10.78 18.34
N GLU A 379 10.86 10.73 19.38
CA GLU A 379 10.72 11.49 20.62
C GLU A 379 9.37 11.34 21.33
N GLY A 380 8.69 10.20 21.14
CA GLY A 380 7.39 9.95 21.77
C GLY A 380 6.21 10.61 21.03
N LYS A 381 6.41 11.10 19.80
CA LYS A 381 5.39 11.77 18.98
C LYS A 381 5.33 11.17 17.58
N PHE A 382 4.13 10.81 17.14
CA PHE A 382 3.91 10.30 15.78
C PHE A 382 4.45 11.23 14.68
N GLU A 383 4.18 12.54 14.80
CA GLU A 383 4.58 13.55 13.81
C GLU A 383 6.09 13.59 13.59
N THR A 384 6.88 13.55 14.66
CA THR A 384 8.35 13.59 14.57
C THR A 384 8.90 12.41 13.78
N GLY A 385 8.40 11.20 14.06
CA GLY A 385 8.86 9.99 13.36
C GLY A 385 8.36 9.93 11.92
N ALA A 386 7.11 10.33 11.66
CA ALA A 386 6.57 10.38 10.30
C ALA A 386 7.36 11.34 9.42
N LEU A 387 7.67 12.54 9.93
CA LEU A 387 8.51 13.50 9.22
C LEU A 387 9.95 13.01 9.07
N ALA A 388 10.49 12.30 10.07
CA ALA A 388 11.82 11.69 9.93
C ALA A 388 11.86 10.64 8.81
N ALA A 389 10.83 9.77 8.73
CA ALA A 389 10.71 8.76 7.69
C ALA A 389 10.62 9.39 6.29
N VAL A 390 9.73 10.37 6.09
CA VAL A 390 9.57 11.04 4.79
C VAL A 390 10.82 11.83 4.39
N ASN A 391 11.46 12.53 5.32
CA ASN A 391 12.63 13.35 5.01
C ASN A 391 13.94 12.54 4.80
N LEU A 392 13.91 11.21 4.91
CA LEU A 392 15.02 10.36 4.43
C LEU A 392 15.18 10.42 2.91
N GLY A 393 14.13 10.79 2.18
CA GLY A 393 14.09 10.72 0.72
C GLY A 393 14.00 9.28 0.21
N ASP A 394 14.36 9.09 -1.05
CA ASP A 394 14.20 7.82 -1.77
C ASP A 394 12.72 7.44 -1.94
N ASP A 395 12.26 6.34 -1.33
CA ASP A 395 10.91 5.77 -1.36
C ASP A 395 10.16 6.20 -0.08
N THR A 396 9.69 7.45 -0.13
CA THR A 396 9.28 8.23 1.04
C THR A 396 7.89 7.90 1.56
N ASP A 397 6.95 7.63 0.66
CA ASP A 397 5.58 7.22 0.99
C ASP A 397 5.61 5.84 1.65
N THR A 398 6.27 4.86 1.04
CA THR A 398 6.33 3.51 1.62
C THR A 398 7.02 3.51 2.97
N THR A 399 8.16 4.19 3.12
CA THR A 399 8.89 4.24 4.40
C THR A 399 8.04 4.86 5.50
N ALA A 400 7.31 5.92 5.19
CA ALA A 400 6.43 6.59 6.13
C ALA A 400 5.14 5.80 6.40
N ALA A 401 4.58 5.10 5.41
CA ALA A 401 3.45 4.20 5.55
C ALA A 401 3.82 3.01 6.46
N ILE A 402 4.99 2.42 6.27
CA ILE A 402 5.52 1.39 7.18
C ILE A 402 5.64 1.98 8.57
N TYR A 403 6.37 3.09 8.80
CA TYR A 403 6.43 3.74 10.13
C TYR A 403 5.04 3.95 10.75
N GLY A 404 4.11 4.48 9.94
CA GLY A 404 2.76 4.85 10.33
C GLY A 404 1.95 3.70 10.89
N GLN A 405 2.13 2.49 10.35
CA GLN A 405 1.46 1.28 10.83
C GLN A 405 1.82 0.96 12.29
N LEU A 406 3.11 0.82 12.62
CA LEU A 406 3.57 0.48 13.97
C LEU A 406 3.39 1.63 14.94
N ALA A 407 3.78 2.85 14.54
CA ALA A 407 3.62 4.03 15.39
C ALA A 407 2.14 4.29 15.70
N GLY A 408 1.26 4.12 14.71
CA GLY A 408 -0.18 4.22 14.88
C GLY A 408 -0.74 3.18 15.85
N ALA A 409 -0.31 1.91 15.75
CA ALA A 409 -0.72 0.86 16.69
C ALA A 409 -0.21 1.14 18.12
N TYR A 410 1.01 1.66 18.25
CA TYR A 410 1.64 1.96 19.53
C TYR A 410 1.01 3.17 20.24
N TYR A 411 0.90 4.31 19.53
CA TYR A 411 0.36 5.55 20.10
C TYR A 411 -1.16 5.51 20.24
N GLY A 412 -1.84 4.85 19.29
CA GLY A 412 -3.28 4.89 19.12
C GLY A 412 -3.76 6.17 18.43
N TYR A 413 -4.95 6.08 17.83
CA TYR A 413 -5.60 7.13 17.06
C TYR A 413 -5.68 8.47 17.80
N ASP A 414 -6.05 8.44 19.09
CA ASP A 414 -6.23 9.65 19.91
C ASP A 414 -4.97 10.51 20.07
N LYS A 415 -3.78 9.92 19.84
CA LYS A 415 -2.49 10.60 19.94
C LYS A 415 -1.91 11.01 18.59
N LEU A 416 -2.59 10.70 17.48
CA LEU A 416 -2.17 11.13 16.15
C LEU A 416 -2.46 12.63 15.94
N PRO A 417 -1.74 13.32 15.04
CA PRO A 417 -1.93 14.76 14.80
C PRO A 417 -3.31 15.03 14.19
N LYS A 418 -4.24 15.58 14.97
CA LYS A 418 -5.63 15.85 14.53
C LYS A 418 -5.70 16.63 13.22
N LYS A 419 -4.82 17.62 13.04
CA LYS A 419 -4.70 18.42 11.81
C LYS A 419 -4.52 17.53 10.57
N TRP A 420 -3.74 16.47 10.68
CA TRP A 420 -3.52 15.54 9.56
C TRP A 420 -4.66 14.55 9.43
N ILE A 421 -5.16 13.99 10.54
CA ILE A 421 -6.31 13.07 10.54
C ILE A 421 -7.50 13.69 9.80
N ASP A 422 -7.81 14.96 10.07
CA ASP A 422 -8.96 15.65 9.48
C ASP A 422 -8.86 15.79 7.95
N GLN A 423 -7.66 15.59 7.38
CA GLN A 423 -7.38 15.70 5.94
C GLN A 423 -7.28 14.33 5.25
N VAL A 424 -7.18 13.23 5.99
CA VAL A 424 -7.07 11.88 5.40
C VAL A 424 -8.29 11.58 4.54
N TYR A 425 -8.03 11.27 3.27
CA TYR A 425 -9.07 10.84 2.35
C TYR A 425 -9.70 9.52 2.83
N ALA A 426 -11.03 9.40 2.73
CA ALA A 426 -11.79 8.23 3.17
C ALA A 426 -11.68 7.88 4.67
N LYS A 427 -11.31 8.82 5.54
CA LYS A 427 -11.20 8.62 7.01
C LYS A 427 -12.42 7.91 7.62
N GLU A 428 -13.63 8.31 7.26
CA GLU A 428 -14.87 7.72 7.79
C GLU A 428 -14.98 6.24 7.40
N PHE A 429 -14.57 5.89 6.18
CA PHE A 429 -14.54 4.50 5.72
C PHE A 429 -13.48 3.69 6.47
N ILE A 430 -12.27 4.23 6.63
CA ILE A 430 -11.18 3.59 7.41
C ILE A 430 -11.60 3.37 8.86
N THR A 431 -12.32 4.33 9.44
CA THR A 431 -12.87 4.23 10.80
C THR A 431 -13.86 3.07 10.90
N CYS A 432 -14.80 2.98 9.96
CA CYS A 432 -15.77 1.90 9.94
C CYS A 432 -15.11 0.54 9.72
N LEU A 433 -14.14 0.46 8.81
CA LEU A 433 -13.37 -0.76 8.56
C LEU A 433 -12.58 -1.21 9.79
N SER A 434 -12.03 -0.27 10.56
CA SER A 434 -11.34 -0.56 11.84
C SER A 434 -12.30 -1.14 12.89
N GLU A 435 -13.52 -0.62 12.99
CA GLU A 435 -14.56 -1.19 13.85
C GLU A 435 -14.87 -2.65 13.47
N TRP A 436 -15.00 -2.93 12.17
CA TRP A 436 -15.23 -4.28 11.66
C TRP A 436 -14.05 -5.24 11.87
N ILE A 437 -12.81 -4.77 11.74
CA ILE A 437 -11.62 -5.59 12.02
C ILE A 437 -11.63 -6.05 13.47
N VAL A 438 -11.94 -5.15 14.42
CA VAL A 438 -12.02 -5.56 15.85
C VAL A 438 -13.13 -6.58 16.03
N TYR A 439 -14.31 -6.31 15.48
CA TYR A 439 -15.48 -7.17 15.66
C TYR A 439 -15.29 -8.57 15.08
N GLU A 440 -14.85 -8.69 13.82
CA GLU A 440 -14.68 -10.00 13.19
C GLU A 440 -13.42 -10.73 13.67
N GLY A 441 -12.36 -10.00 14.04
CA GLY A 441 -11.18 -10.60 14.69
C GLY A 441 -11.53 -11.24 16.03
N ASP A 442 -12.37 -10.58 16.84
CA ASP A 442 -12.87 -11.12 18.11
C ASP A 442 -13.73 -12.37 17.91
N ASN A 443 -14.64 -12.35 16.92
CA ASN A 443 -15.46 -13.51 16.59
C ASN A 443 -14.59 -14.68 16.10
N TRP A 444 -13.63 -14.41 15.22
CA TRP A 444 -12.70 -15.42 14.72
C TRP A 444 -11.94 -16.07 15.88
N PHE A 445 -11.40 -15.28 16.81
CA PHE A 445 -10.66 -15.79 17.95
C PHE A 445 -11.54 -16.65 18.87
N GLN A 446 -12.76 -16.21 19.17
CA GLN A 446 -13.70 -16.97 20.02
C GLN A 446 -14.08 -18.32 19.40
N ASN A 447 -14.34 -18.33 18.08
CA ASN A 447 -14.73 -19.54 17.36
C ASN A 447 -13.59 -20.55 17.27
N ASN A 448 -12.36 -20.10 17.10
CA ASN A 448 -11.18 -20.98 16.95
C ASN A 448 -10.52 -21.36 18.29
N SER A 449 -10.68 -20.56 19.34
CA SER A 449 -10.20 -20.89 20.70
C SER A 449 -11.07 -21.96 21.39
N SER A 450 -12.36 -22.04 21.02
CA SER A 450 -13.32 -23.00 21.59
C SER A 450 -13.10 -24.45 21.09
N SER A 451 -12.32 -24.64 20.03
CA SER A 451 -11.95 -25.96 19.49
C SER A 451 -10.84 -26.65 20.27
N ASP A 452 -10.00 -25.89 21.01
CA ASP A 452 -8.83 -26.43 21.72
C ASP A 452 -9.15 -27.02 23.11
N THR A 453 -10.41 -26.92 23.56
CA THR A 453 -10.89 -27.49 24.84
C THR A 453 -11.66 -28.80 24.68
N ARG A 454 -11.63 -29.44 23.50
CA ARG A 454 -12.24 -30.78 23.25
C ARG A 454 -11.21 -31.87 22.91
N LEU A 455 -10.12 -31.95 23.68
CA LEU A 455 -9.22 -33.11 23.68
C LEU A 455 -8.99 -33.61 25.11
#